data_AF-A0A968NS47-F1
#
_entry.id   AF-A0A968NS47-F1
#
_cell.length_a   1.000
_cell.length_b   1.000
_cell.length_c   1.000
_cell.angle_alpha   90.00
_cell.angle_beta   90.00
_cell.angle_gamma   90.00
#
_symmetry.space_group_name_H-M   'P 1'
#
loop_
_entity.id
_entity.type
_entity.pdbx_description
1 polymer ?
#
loop_
_entity_poly.entity_id
_entity_poly.type
_entity_poly.pdbx_seq_one_letter_code
_entity_poly.pdbx_strand_id
1 'polypeptide(L)'
;MSSSFPSPYVAVHCSLGALLSASLPVAWGEVADQGSTAGGTSPTGNSLNFQTDPFTGQFSYSIPLAVAPARQGAEPTLGLSYSNRGSNGWCGVGWSLDVGYIQRETKNGIPYLFPGGTQAPASYDDSKGFVVSFGGVNGALVPLGNGQYRSEIESAFLKFQYNGTSWTITDRSGNRFFFGLTSQARLENTSWNGTGSRTVRWALEKIEDVNGNTSGLSYSKDNNFLYLSQIAYNGHLNGLSQTHTVDFTLENRTDSIEDYRFGFASTVNKRLQNVAMKVSGDLVRRYDLAYTPSNSTSRSLLRSVTTIGNDGSTALPPTTFTYSADSVTAQAKQWQESLEWKEGMPFNWIYSNNSKCQDRGFRFGDVNGDGLTDVVQSARDDGSFLENGWQNVYLNTGSGWQRDPAWSKKVPVPLTHIEDDDEYWKPSGGDFIDLNGDGLSDFILAINSLGGLNDLPPRNKSGSTPAPAGSAIPHGRPPSPSISPSRMKVIAKMPAFAGPKSMAMDSLI
;
A
#
# COMPACT_ATOMS: atom_id res chain seq x y z
N MET A 1 -38.50 -28.96 26.44
CA MET A 1 -37.62 -27.85 26.83
C MET A 1 -36.30 -28.04 26.12
N SER A 2 -35.85 -27.03 25.39
CA SER A 2 -34.68 -27.07 24.51
C SER A 2 -33.45 -26.47 25.19
N SER A 3 -32.30 -27.13 25.07
CA SER A 3 -30.99 -26.52 25.38
C SER A 3 -29.90 -27.15 24.51
N SER A 4 -29.79 -26.70 23.27
CA SER A 4 -28.67 -26.99 22.37
C SER A 4 -27.53 -26.02 22.63
N PHE A 5 -26.34 -26.52 22.95
CA PHE A 5 -25.11 -25.73 22.98
C PHE A 5 -24.57 -25.50 21.55
N PRO A 6 -24.28 -24.26 21.13
CA PRO A 6 -23.54 -23.99 19.90
C PRO A 6 -22.03 -23.92 20.18
N SER A 7 -21.24 -24.55 19.31
CA SER A 7 -19.77 -24.46 19.30
C SER A 7 -19.29 -23.20 18.57
N PRO A 8 -18.26 -22.48 19.07
CA PRO A 8 -17.74 -21.29 18.41
C PRO A 8 -16.71 -21.64 17.33
N TYR A 9 -17.15 -21.77 16.07
CA TYR A 9 -16.25 -21.68 14.92
C TYR A 9 -16.07 -20.20 14.53
N VAL A 10 -14.87 -19.67 14.73
CA VAL A 10 -14.51 -18.31 14.31
C VAL A 10 -14.24 -18.30 12.80
N ALA A 11 -15.22 -17.86 12.01
CA ALA A 11 -15.06 -17.62 10.59
C ALA A 11 -14.42 -16.25 10.36
N VAL A 12 -13.16 -16.24 9.90
CA VAL A 12 -12.50 -15.02 9.42
C VAL A 12 -13.02 -14.72 8.01
N HIS A 13 -14.03 -13.84 7.91
CA HIS A 13 -14.52 -13.37 6.62
C HIS A 13 -13.57 -12.32 6.04
N CYS A 14 -12.79 -12.74 5.03
CA CYS A 14 -12.01 -11.83 4.20
C CYS A 14 -12.92 -11.10 3.19
N SER A 15 -12.56 -9.86 2.86
CA SER A 15 -13.41 -8.90 2.13
C SER A 15 -13.84 -9.36 0.73
N LEU A 16 -15.11 -9.15 0.41
CA LEU A 16 -15.70 -9.52 -0.88
C LEU A 16 -15.30 -8.53 -1.99
N GLY A 17 -14.25 -8.87 -2.76
CA GLY A 17 -14.01 -8.26 -4.06
C GLY A 17 -15.09 -8.68 -5.07
N ALA A 18 -15.44 -7.82 -6.02
CA ALA A 18 -16.46 -8.12 -7.03
C ALA A 18 -16.12 -9.41 -7.80
N LEU A 19 -17.00 -10.42 -7.68
CA LEU A 19 -16.82 -11.71 -8.33
C LEU A 19 -17.14 -11.58 -9.82
N LEU A 20 -16.14 -11.79 -10.69
CA LEU A 20 -16.42 -12.36 -12.01
C LEU A 20 -16.63 -13.87 -11.85
N SER A 21 -17.80 -14.23 -11.35
CA SER A 21 -18.31 -15.61 -11.35
C SER A 21 -19.59 -15.66 -12.17
N ALA A 22 -19.59 -16.41 -13.27
CA ALA A 22 -20.83 -16.78 -13.93
C ALA A 22 -21.71 -17.54 -12.93
N SER A 23 -22.86 -16.96 -12.56
CA SER A 23 -23.80 -17.57 -11.64
C SER A 23 -24.99 -18.11 -12.43
N LEU A 24 -25.21 -19.42 -12.34
CA LEU A 24 -26.44 -20.03 -12.83
C LEU A 24 -27.57 -19.73 -11.84
N PRO A 25 -28.82 -19.53 -12.32
CA PRO A 25 -29.93 -19.17 -11.46
C PRO A 25 -30.29 -20.32 -10.50
N VAL A 26 -30.44 -19.99 -9.22
CA VAL A 26 -31.12 -20.87 -8.26
C VAL A 26 -32.59 -20.91 -8.63
N ALA A 27 -33.09 -22.10 -8.99
CA ALA A 27 -34.52 -22.31 -9.19
C ALA A 27 -35.25 -22.17 -7.85
N TRP A 28 -36.01 -21.08 -7.70
CA TRP A 28 -37.01 -20.97 -6.64
C TRP A 28 -38.30 -21.65 -7.09
N GLY A 29 -38.84 -22.49 -6.20
CA GLY A 29 -39.99 -23.35 -6.50
C GLY A 29 -41.26 -22.56 -6.80
N GLU A 30 -42.17 -23.23 -7.52
CA GLU A 30 -43.47 -22.72 -7.92
C GLU A 30 -44.32 -22.29 -6.71
N VAL A 31 -44.89 -21.08 -6.79
CA VAL A 31 -46.15 -20.74 -6.11
C VAL A 31 -47.07 -20.15 -7.17
N ALA A 32 -48.27 -20.72 -7.29
CA ALA A 32 -49.20 -20.38 -8.35
C ALA A 32 -49.91 -19.04 -8.10
N ASP A 33 -50.05 -18.29 -9.20
CA ASP A 33 -51.19 -17.45 -9.62
C ASP A 33 -52.02 -16.65 -8.59
N GLN A 34 -52.19 -15.36 -8.88
CA GLN A 34 -53.48 -14.67 -9.12
C GLN A 34 -53.16 -13.19 -9.44
N GLY A 35 -53.49 -12.73 -10.66
CA GLY A 35 -53.10 -11.40 -11.12
C GLY A 35 -54.06 -10.26 -10.75
N SER A 36 -53.56 -9.01 -10.67
CA SER A 36 -54.34 -7.80 -10.96
C SER A 36 -53.50 -6.51 -11.09
N THR A 37 -53.68 -5.80 -12.21
CA THR A 37 -53.51 -4.33 -12.42
C THR A 37 -52.18 -3.61 -12.17
N ALA A 38 -51.94 -2.60 -13.00
CA ALA A 38 -50.75 -1.75 -13.02
C ALA A 38 -50.75 -0.62 -11.96
N GLY A 39 -49.58 -0.01 -11.75
CA GLY A 39 -49.47 1.31 -11.10
C GLY A 39 -48.80 1.28 -9.72
N GLY A 40 -47.49 1.04 -9.69
CA GLY A 40 -46.71 1.06 -8.44
C GLY A 40 -45.22 1.23 -8.72
N THR A 41 -44.80 2.45 -9.07
CA THR A 41 -43.37 2.79 -9.15
C THR A 41 -42.78 2.80 -7.75
N SER A 42 -42.30 1.65 -7.29
CA SER A 42 -41.25 1.67 -6.27
C SER A 42 -40.07 2.40 -6.87
N PRO A 43 -39.58 3.51 -6.29
CA PRO A 43 -38.31 4.06 -6.72
C PRO A 43 -37.27 2.95 -6.58
N THR A 44 -36.36 2.83 -7.55
CA THR A 44 -35.16 2.00 -7.42
C THR A 44 -34.26 2.66 -6.39
N GLY A 45 -34.64 2.50 -5.12
CA GLY A 45 -33.93 3.01 -3.96
C GLY A 45 -32.55 2.39 -3.96
N ASN A 46 -31.56 3.26 -4.14
CA ASN A 46 -30.15 2.93 -4.11
C ASN A 46 -29.86 2.27 -2.76
N SER A 47 -29.80 0.93 -2.70
CA SER A 47 -29.34 0.23 -1.50
C SER A 47 -27.88 0.62 -1.33
N LEU A 48 -27.60 1.50 -0.38
CA LEU A 48 -26.26 2.02 -0.15
C LEU A 48 -25.37 0.84 0.24
N ASN A 49 -24.57 0.34 -0.70
CA ASN A 49 -23.69 -0.81 -0.51
C ASN A 49 -22.42 -0.40 0.24
N PHE A 50 -22.58 0.23 1.41
CA PHE A 50 -21.47 0.52 2.31
C PHE A 50 -21.22 -0.66 3.23
N GLN A 51 -19.94 -0.86 3.56
CA GLN A 51 -19.49 -1.81 4.57
C GLN A 51 -18.40 -1.16 5.40
N THR A 52 -18.29 -1.56 6.66
CA THR A 52 -17.15 -1.22 7.51
C THR A 52 -16.56 -2.52 8.03
N ASP A 53 -15.28 -2.72 7.78
CA ASP A 53 -14.53 -3.83 8.34
C ASP A 53 -14.28 -3.55 9.83
N PRO A 54 -14.81 -4.36 10.77
CA PRO A 54 -14.69 -4.11 12.20
C PRO A 54 -13.29 -4.38 12.75
N PHE A 55 -12.42 -5.08 12.00
CA PHE A 55 -11.03 -5.35 12.40
C PHE A 55 -10.08 -4.28 11.86
N THR A 56 -10.22 -3.89 10.59
CA THR A 56 -9.30 -2.90 9.97
C THR A 56 -9.79 -1.46 10.05
N GLY A 57 -11.05 -1.22 10.43
CA GLY A 57 -11.69 0.11 10.37
C GLY A 57 -11.83 0.64 8.93
N GLN A 58 -11.67 -0.21 7.91
CA GLN A 58 -11.82 0.19 6.52
C GLN A 58 -13.29 0.44 6.21
N PHE A 59 -13.59 1.64 5.73
CA PHE A 59 -14.87 1.95 5.10
C PHE A 59 -14.77 1.64 3.61
N SER A 60 -15.70 0.84 3.11
CA SER A 60 -15.82 0.46 1.70
C SER A 60 -17.21 0.79 1.18
N TYR A 61 -17.33 1.16 -0.10
CA TYR A 61 -18.61 1.38 -0.77
C TYR A 61 -18.55 0.92 -2.23
N SER A 62 -19.64 0.41 -2.80
CA SER A 62 -19.66 -0.02 -4.20
C SER A 62 -20.86 0.51 -5.01
N ILE A 63 -20.58 0.92 -6.25
CA ILE A 63 -21.58 1.23 -7.26
C ILE A 63 -21.52 0.11 -8.32
N PRO A 64 -22.49 -0.81 -8.37
CA PRO A 64 -22.54 -1.81 -9.44
C PRO A 64 -22.82 -1.12 -10.79
N LEU A 65 -22.01 -1.44 -11.79
CA LEU A 65 -22.18 -0.97 -13.16
C LEU A 65 -22.94 -2.03 -13.94
N ALA A 66 -24.27 -1.93 -13.98
CA ALA A 66 -25.10 -2.88 -14.73
C ALA A 66 -24.73 -2.87 -16.21
N VAL A 67 -24.41 -4.05 -16.74
CA VAL A 67 -24.12 -4.35 -18.15
C VAL A 67 -25.33 -4.99 -18.83
N ALA A 68 -25.27 -5.17 -20.15
CA ALA A 68 -26.31 -5.90 -20.86
C ALA A 68 -26.15 -7.42 -20.62
N PRO A 69 -27.24 -8.20 -20.43
CA PRO A 69 -27.14 -9.64 -20.22
C PRO A 69 -26.50 -10.36 -21.42
N ALA A 70 -25.63 -11.33 -21.15
CA ALA A 70 -25.06 -12.20 -22.16
C ALA A 70 -25.85 -13.51 -22.28
N ARG A 71 -25.47 -14.35 -23.25
CA ARG A 71 -25.94 -15.74 -23.30
C ARG A 71 -25.62 -16.44 -21.97
N GLN A 72 -26.63 -17.08 -21.39
CA GLN A 72 -26.50 -17.94 -20.21
C GLN A 72 -25.89 -17.28 -18.95
N GLY A 73 -25.95 -15.95 -18.81
CA GLY A 73 -25.40 -15.26 -17.63
C GLY A 73 -23.88 -15.03 -17.68
N ALA A 74 -23.26 -15.10 -18.86
CA ALA A 74 -21.82 -14.92 -19.06
C ALA A 74 -21.36 -13.44 -19.10
N GLU A 75 -22.21 -12.49 -18.73
CA GLU A 75 -21.87 -11.06 -18.69
C GLU A 75 -20.86 -10.72 -17.57
N PRO A 76 -19.95 -9.75 -17.80
CA PRO A 76 -18.98 -9.34 -16.80
C PRO A 76 -19.66 -8.56 -15.66
N THR A 77 -19.46 -9.01 -14.42
CA THR A 77 -19.85 -8.23 -13.23
C THR A 77 -18.84 -7.10 -13.03
N LEU A 78 -19.30 -5.84 -13.05
CA LEU A 78 -18.47 -4.65 -12.92
C LEU A 78 -19.00 -3.73 -11.83
N GLY A 79 -18.09 -2.98 -11.20
CA GLY A 79 -18.45 -1.97 -10.20
C GLY A 79 -17.32 -0.98 -9.93
N LEU A 80 -17.69 0.26 -9.62
CA LEU A 80 -16.78 1.22 -8.99
C LEU A 80 -16.74 0.89 -7.50
N SER A 81 -15.54 0.63 -6.98
CA SER A 81 -15.31 0.32 -5.56
C SER A 81 -14.55 1.46 -4.89
N TYR A 82 -15.04 1.95 -3.77
CA TYR A 82 -14.39 2.92 -2.90
C TYR A 82 -13.82 2.23 -1.67
N SER A 83 -12.65 2.69 -1.22
CA SER A 83 -12.07 2.40 0.09
C SER A 83 -11.45 3.66 0.66
N ASN A 84 -11.65 3.93 1.97
CA ASN A 84 -10.96 5.03 2.65
C ASN A 84 -9.44 4.85 2.73
N ARG A 85 -8.92 3.63 2.56
CA ARG A 85 -7.50 3.30 2.43
C ARG A 85 -7.01 3.30 0.97
N GLY A 86 -7.90 3.53 0.00
CA GLY A 86 -7.58 3.46 -1.43
C GLY A 86 -6.71 4.63 -1.89
N SER A 87 -5.68 4.31 -2.70
CA SER A 87 -4.80 5.29 -3.33
C SER A 87 -5.53 6.23 -4.30
N ASN A 88 -4.84 7.28 -4.75
CA ASN A 88 -5.26 8.01 -5.95
C ASN A 88 -5.01 7.14 -7.19
N GLY A 89 -5.94 7.13 -8.14
CA GLY A 89 -5.84 6.34 -9.37
C GLY A 89 -6.71 6.91 -10.47
N TRP A 90 -6.87 6.17 -11.57
CA TRP A 90 -7.64 6.61 -12.74
C TRP A 90 -9.15 6.82 -12.47
N CYS A 91 -9.69 6.37 -11.34
CA CYS A 91 -11.08 6.65 -10.93
C CYS A 91 -11.19 7.73 -9.83
N GLY A 92 -10.10 8.46 -9.53
CA GLY A 92 -10.02 9.43 -8.43
C GLY A 92 -9.45 8.84 -7.12
N VAL A 93 -9.44 9.63 -6.05
CA VAL A 93 -8.92 9.21 -4.73
C VAL A 93 -9.86 8.22 -4.06
N GLY A 94 -9.32 7.07 -3.63
CA GLY A 94 -10.04 6.02 -2.92
C GLY A 94 -10.90 5.13 -3.82
N TRP A 95 -11.12 5.51 -5.07
CA TRP A 95 -11.95 4.79 -6.03
C TRP A 95 -11.11 3.95 -7.00
N SER A 96 -11.59 2.74 -7.27
CA SER A 96 -11.00 1.81 -8.23
C SER A 96 -12.07 1.14 -9.08
N LEU A 97 -11.68 0.83 -10.32
CA LEU A 97 -12.31 -0.17 -11.17
C LEU A 97 -11.19 -1.14 -11.55
N ASP A 98 -11.19 -2.33 -10.95
CA ASP A 98 -10.18 -3.36 -11.18
C ASP A 98 -10.85 -4.57 -11.86
N VAL A 99 -10.24 -5.03 -12.95
CA VAL A 99 -10.59 -6.26 -13.67
C VAL A 99 -9.59 -7.39 -13.40
N GLY A 100 -8.53 -7.07 -12.66
CA GLY A 100 -7.55 -7.98 -12.13
C GLY A 100 -6.22 -7.99 -12.89
N TYR A 101 -5.17 -8.30 -12.14
CA TYR A 101 -3.81 -8.40 -12.62
C TYR A 101 -2.97 -9.37 -11.77
N ILE A 102 -1.89 -9.87 -12.35
CA ILE A 102 -0.75 -10.43 -11.63
C ILE A 102 0.43 -9.47 -11.80
N GLN A 103 1.23 -9.28 -10.76
CA GLN A 103 2.38 -8.39 -10.75
C GLN A 103 3.55 -9.05 -10.02
N ARG A 104 4.78 -8.66 -10.34
CA ARG A 104 5.92 -8.89 -9.46
C ARG A 104 5.73 -8.14 -8.14
N GLU A 105 6.17 -8.72 -7.02
CA GLU A 105 6.12 -8.05 -5.72
C GLU A 105 7.08 -6.83 -5.71
N THR A 106 6.63 -5.72 -5.11
CA THR A 106 7.38 -4.46 -4.97
C THR A 106 7.39 -3.91 -3.54
N LYS A 107 6.68 -4.55 -2.59
CA LYS A 107 6.62 -4.15 -1.17
C LYS A 107 8.01 -4.02 -0.53
N ASN A 108 8.92 -4.95 -0.85
CA ASN A 108 10.26 -5.02 -0.27
C ASN A 108 11.33 -4.39 -1.21
N GLY A 109 10.93 -3.41 -2.03
CA GLY A 109 11.76 -2.76 -3.04
C GLY A 109 11.55 -3.29 -4.46
N ILE A 110 12.22 -2.68 -5.43
CA ILE A 110 12.11 -3.05 -6.85
C ILE A 110 12.75 -4.45 -7.05
N PRO A 111 12.05 -5.41 -7.67
CA PRO A 111 12.52 -6.80 -7.77
C PRO A 111 13.55 -6.97 -8.90
N TYR A 112 14.68 -6.26 -8.82
CA TYR A 112 15.76 -6.36 -9.80
C TYR A 112 16.58 -7.65 -9.64
N LEU A 113 16.86 -8.31 -10.77
CA LEU A 113 17.89 -9.35 -10.81
C LEU A 113 19.24 -8.70 -11.13
N PHE A 114 20.15 -8.74 -10.17
CA PHE A 114 21.54 -8.36 -10.34
C PHE A 114 22.36 -9.64 -10.63
N PRO A 115 22.69 -9.97 -11.90
CA PRO A 115 23.65 -11.01 -12.20
C PRO A 115 25.01 -10.62 -11.58
N GLY A 116 25.70 -11.58 -10.95
CA GLY A 116 26.81 -11.32 -10.03
C GLY A 116 27.90 -10.40 -10.59
N GLY A 117 27.87 -9.12 -10.18
CA GLY A 117 28.78 -8.07 -10.63
C GLY A 117 28.15 -6.68 -10.55
N THR A 118 28.93 -5.63 -10.78
CA THR A 118 28.51 -4.21 -10.71
C THR A 118 27.69 -3.74 -11.92
N GLN A 119 26.98 -4.65 -12.61
CA GLN A 119 26.22 -4.32 -13.82
C GLN A 119 24.82 -3.80 -13.48
N ALA A 120 24.32 -2.88 -14.30
CA ALA A 120 22.93 -2.43 -14.23
C ALA A 120 21.98 -3.62 -14.50
N PRO A 121 20.84 -3.70 -13.79
CA PRO A 121 19.90 -4.80 -13.98
C PRO A 121 19.28 -4.75 -15.38
N ALA A 122 19.18 -5.92 -16.03
CA ALA A 122 18.59 -6.09 -17.36
C ALA A 122 17.34 -7.00 -17.34
N SER A 123 16.89 -7.38 -16.14
CA SER A 123 15.80 -8.30 -15.88
C SER A 123 15.32 -8.15 -14.44
N TYR A 124 14.06 -8.50 -14.18
CA TYR A 124 13.55 -8.68 -12.84
C TYR A 124 13.86 -10.08 -12.26
N ASP A 125 13.84 -10.19 -10.95
CA ASP A 125 14.07 -11.41 -10.16
C ASP A 125 12.74 -12.05 -9.72
N ASP A 126 12.36 -13.16 -10.37
CA ASP A 126 11.17 -13.95 -10.03
C ASP A 126 11.22 -14.52 -8.59
N SER A 127 12.41 -14.65 -7.97
CA SER A 127 12.53 -15.16 -6.59
C SER A 127 12.01 -14.18 -5.53
N LYS A 128 11.76 -12.92 -5.90
CA LYS A 128 11.06 -11.94 -5.04
C LYS A 128 9.55 -12.17 -4.99
N GLY A 129 9.03 -13.08 -5.83
CA GLY A 129 7.63 -13.48 -5.83
C GLY A 129 6.72 -12.57 -6.64
N PHE A 130 5.44 -12.94 -6.63
CA PHE A 130 4.38 -12.27 -7.37
C PHE A 130 3.19 -12.01 -6.43
N VAL A 131 2.42 -10.98 -6.74
CA VAL A 131 1.12 -10.68 -6.13
C VAL A 131 0.02 -10.74 -7.18
N VAL A 132 -1.19 -11.11 -6.75
CA VAL A 132 -2.40 -11.07 -7.58
C VAL A 132 -3.43 -10.12 -6.96
N SER A 133 -4.20 -9.46 -7.82
CA SER A 133 -5.53 -8.93 -7.52
C SER A 133 -6.48 -9.56 -8.53
N PHE A 134 -7.28 -10.55 -8.15
CA PHE A 134 -8.26 -11.20 -9.04
C PHE A 134 -9.22 -12.11 -8.27
N GLY A 135 -10.51 -12.12 -8.64
CA GLY A 135 -11.48 -13.11 -8.12
C GLY A 135 -11.67 -13.10 -6.59
N GLY A 136 -11.54 -11.92 -5.96
CA GLY A 136 -11.57 -11.77 -4.51
C GLY A 136 -10.25 -12.08 -3.80
N VAL A 137 -9.25 -12.62 -4.50
CA VAL A 137 -7.89 -12.82 -3.97
C VAL A 137 -7.08 -11.55 -4.17
N ASN A 138 -6.53 -11.01 -3.09
CA ASN A 138 -5.50 -9.97 -3.12
C ASN A 138 -4.34 -10.37 -2.20
N GLY A 139 -3.16 -10.61 -2.75
CA GLY A 139 -2.01 -11.05 -1.95
C GLY A 139 -0.93 -11.81 -2.73
N ALA A 140 0.05 -12.34 -2.00
CA ALA A 140 1.22 -13.02 -2.55
C ALA A 140 0.91 -14.42 -3.11
N LEU A 141 1.71 -14.82 -4.09
CA LEU A 141 1.70 -16.14 -4.74
C LEU A 141 2.94 -16.95 -4.36
N VAL A 142 2.74 -18.19 -3.93
CA VAL A 142 3.80 -19.14 -3.55
C VAL A 142 4.03 -20.13 -4.69
N PRO A 143 5.29 -20.35 -5.15
CA PRO A 143 5.60 -21.30 -6.20
C PRO A 143 5.45 -22.76 -5.75
N LEU A 144 4.96 -23.60 -6.65
CA LEU A 144 4.83 -25.06 -6.50
C LEU A 144 5.77 -25.84 -7.43
N GLY A 145 6.53 -25.14 -8.29
CA GLY A 145 7.36 -25.72 -9.35
C GLY A 145 6.65 -25.77 -10.71
N ASN A 146 7.40 -25.98 -11.78
CA ASN A 146 6.89 -26.06 -13.17
C ASN A 146 5.97 -24.89 -13.59
N GLY A 147 6.27 -23.68 -13.07
CA GLY A 147 5.47 -22.47 -13.31
C GLY A 147 4.11 -22.45 -12.62
N GLN A 148 3.78 -23.43 -11.77
CA GLN A 148 2.55 -23.44 -10.97
C GLN A 148 2.73 -22.64 -9.68
N TYR A 149 1.69 -21.91 -9.30
CA TYR A 149 1.60 -21.14 -8.07
C TYR A 149 0.24 -21.33 -7.40
N ARG A 150 0.17 -21.00 -6.11
CA ARG A 150 -1.07 -20.85 -5.33
C ARG A 150 -1.01 -19.55 -4.52
N SER A 151 -2.13 -19.11 -3.97
CA SER A 151 -2.13 -18.02 -2.99
C SER A 151 -1.39 -18.42 -1.72
N GLU A 152 -0.69 -17.48 -1.08
CA GLU A 152 -0.08 -17.69 0.24
C GLU A 152 -1.15 -17.93 1.31
N ILE A 153 -2.20 -17.11 1.28
CA ILE A 153 -3.44 -17.29 2.05
C ILE A 153 -4.50 -17.79 1.07
N GLU A 154 -4.82 -19.08 1.14
CA GLU A 154 -5.78 -19.72 0.23
C GLU A 154 -7.23 -19.45 0.65
N SER A 155 -8.11 -19.17 -0.32
CA SER A 155 -9.50 -18.80 -0.08
C SER A 155 -10.42 -19.10 -1.27
N ALA A 156 -10.01 -18.72 -2.48
CA ALA A 156 -10.79 -18.91 -3.70
C ALA A 156 -10.52 -20.27 -4.39
N PHE A 157 -9.41 -20.94 -4.04
CA PHE A 157 -8.92 -22.17 -4.67
C PHE A 157 -8.64 -21.99 -6.17
N LEU A 158 -8.00 -20.86 -6.50
CA LEU A 158 -7.56 -20.55 -7.86
C LEU A 158 -6.25 -21.29 -8.18
N LYS A 159 -6.17 -21.91 -9.35
CA LYS A 159 -4.92 -22.48 -9.87
C LYS A 159 -4.22 -21.45 -10.74
N PHE A 160 -2.96 -21.14 -10.45
CA PHE A 160 -2.15 -20.19 -11.21
C PHE A 160 -1.07 -20.93 -12.01
N GLN A 161 -0.94 -20.60 -13.30
CA GLN A 161 0.10 -21.13 -14.19
C GLN A 161 0.80 -19.99 -14.93
N TYR A 162 2.09 -19.84 -14.71
CA TYR A 162 2.99 -18.98 -15.47
C TYR A 162 3.69 -19.79 -16.57
N ASN A 163 3.91 -19.19 -17.74
CA ASN A 163 4.68 -19.77 -18.83
C ASN A 163 5.94 -18.95 -19.21
N GLY A 164 6.38 -18.05 -18.32
CA GLY A 164 7.53 -17.16 -18.57
C GLY A 164 7.19 -15.88 -19.34
N THR A 165 5.97 -15.71 -19.87
CA THR A 165 5.57 -14.48 -20.59
C THR A 165 4.13 -14.01 -20.32
N SER A 166 3.28 -14.90 -19.82
CA SER A 166 1.85 -14.70 -19.57
C SER A 166 1.39 -15.63 -18.45
N TRP A 167 0.25 -15.32 -17.85
CA TRP A 167 -0.36 -16.17 -16.82
C TRP A 167 -1.72 -16.69 -17.27
N THR A 168 -2.05 -17.89 -16.81
CA THR A 168 -3.41 -18.45 -16.85
C THR A 168 -3.85 -18.75 -15.43
N ILE A 169 -5.01 -18.24 -15.03
CA ILE A 169 -5.71 -18.64 -13.82
C ILE A 169 -6.84 -19.59 -14.22
N THR A 170 -7.10 -20.62 -13.41
CA THR A 170 -8.29 -21.48 -13.54
C THR A 170 -9.02 -21.53 -12.21
N ASP A 171 -10.33 -21.32 -12.23
CA ASP A 171 -11.18 -21.41 -11.03
C ASP A 171 -11.66 -22.86 -10.77
N ARG A 172 -12.37 -23.05 -9.65
CA ARG A 172 -12.97 -24.35 -9.28
C ARG A 172 -14.04 -24.84 -10.26
N SER A 173 -14.64 -23.95 -11.04
CA SER A 173 -15.66 -24.27 -12.04
C SER A 173 -15.03 -24.67 -13.38
N GLY A 174 -13.72 -24.48 -13.56
CA GLY A 174 -12.99 -24.77 -14.79
C GLY A 174 -12.88 -23.58 -15.75
N ASN A 175 -13.38 -22.40 -15.39
CA ASN A 175 -13.25 -21.20 -16.20
C ASN A 175 -11.79 -20.75 -16.24
N ARG A 176 -11.35 -20.22 -17.38
CA ARG A 176 -9.95 -19.83 -17.64
C ARG A 176 -9.83 -18.33 -17.88
N PHE A 177 -8.86 -17.74 -17.20
CA PHE A 177 -8.60 -16.30 -17.21
C PHE A 177 -7.15 -16.08 -17.61
N PHE A 178 -6.91 -15.35 -18.70
CA PHE A 178 -5.60 -15.21 -19.32
C PHE A 178 -5.10 -13.77 -19.15
N PHE A 179 -3.86 -13.62 -18.67
CA PHE A 179 -3.29 -12.33 -18.30
C PHE A 179 -2.03 -12.03 -19.10
N GLY A 180 -2.00 -10.87 -19.74
CA GLY A 180 -0.88 -10.40 -20.55
C GLY A 180 -0.41 -11.44 -21.57
N LEU A 181 -1.30 -11.84 -22.49
CA LEU A 181 -0.97 -12.60 -23.70
C LEU A 181 -0.28 -11.70 -24.73
N THR A 182 -0.75 -10.46 -24.88
CA THR A 182 -0.13 -9.44 -25.77
C THR A 182 0.59 -8.35 -24.98
N SER A 183 1.36 -7.51 -25.66
CA SER A 183 2.05 -6.35 -25.06
C SER A 183 1.09 -5.23 -24.62
N GLN A 184 -0.18 -5.22 -25.07
CA GLN A 184 -1.15 -4.21 -24.63
C GLN A 184 -1.64 -4.48 -23.20
N ALA A 185 -1.82 -5.75 -22.82
CA ALA A 185 -2.16 -6.15 -21.45
C ALA A 185 -0.92 -6.42 -20.56
N ARG A 186 0.26 -5.87 -20.92
CA ARG A 186 1.49 -5.95 -20.13
C ARG A 186 2.04 -4.57 -19.80
N LEU A 187 2.47 -4.40 -18.56
CA LEU A 187 3.33 -3.28 -18.16
C LEU A 187 4.78 -3.76 -18.20
N GLU A 188 5.62 -3.12 -19.00
CA GLU A 188 6.95 -3.60 -19.38
C GLU A 188 8.01 -2.49 -19.24
N ASN A 189 9.19 -2.83 -18.73
CA ASN A 189 10.38 -2.00 -18.90
C ASN A 189 10.93 -2.19 -20.32
N THR A 190 10.52 -1.35 -21.26
CA THR A 190 10.90 -1.48 -22.67
C THR A 190 12.37 -1.24 -22.97
N SER A 191 13.17 -0.77 -22.00
CA SER A 191 14.64 -0.68 -22.14
C SER A 191 15.33 -2.05 -22.09
N TRP A 192 14.62 -3.11 -21.70
CA TRP A 192 15.15 -4.47 -21.59
C TRP A 192 14.61 -5.42 -22.68
N ASN A 193 15.37 -6.50 -22.89
CA ASN A 193 15.06 -7.55 -23.86
C ASN A 193 14.37 -8.75 -23.20
N GLY A 194 13.48 -9.41 -23.96
CA GLY A 194 12.72 -10.57 -23.50
C GLY A 194 11.49 -10.21 -22.65
N THR A 195 10.32 -10.69 -23.07
CA THR A 195 9.04 -10.37 -22.42
C THR A 195 9.00 -10.75 -20.94
N GLY A 196 9.43 -11.96 -20.57
CA GLY A 196 9.45 -12.39 -19.17
C GLY A 196 10.34 -11.54 -18.27
N SER A 197 11.56 -11.27 -18.76
CA SER A 197 12.58 -10.46 -18.07
C SER A 197 12.10 -9.05 -17.73
N ARG A 198 11.27 -8.46 -18.59
CA ARG A 198 10.90 -7.05 -18.52
C ARG A 198 9.45 -6.75 -18.15
N THR A 199 8.56 -7.74 -18.13
CA THR A 199 7.17 -7.53 -17.71
C THR A 199 7.10 -7.46 -16.19
N VAL A 200 6.51 -6.39 -15.65
CA VAL A 200 6.27 -6.21 -14.22
C VAL A 200 4.83 -6.51 -13.82
N ARG A 201 3.86 -6.27 -14.72
CA ARG A 201 2.43 -6.55 -14.51
C ARG A 201 1.80 -7.16 -15.76
N TRP A 202 0.96 -8.18 -15.56
CA TRP A 202 0.09 -8.81 -16.55
C TRP A 202 -1.36 -8.52 -16.16
N ALA A 203 -2.09 -7.75 -16.98
CA ALA A 203 -3.51 -7.45 -16.77
C ALA A 203 -4.40 -8.53 -17.41
N LEU A 204 -5.61 -8.73 -16.89
CA LEU A 204 -6.58 -9.68 -17.46
C LEU A 204 -6.90 -9.29 -18.91
N GLU A 205 -6.74 -10.20 -19.87
CA GLU A 205 -6.91 -9.94 -21.30
C GLU A 205 -8.01 -10.79 -21.94
N LYS A 206 -8.21 -12.02 -21.46
CA LYS A 206 -9.23 -12.93 -21.99
C LYS A 206 -9.86 -13.77 -20.89
N ILE A 207 -11.15 -14.06 -21.05
CA ILE A 207 -11.94 -14.95 -20.22
C ILE A 207 -12.57 -16.00 -21.14
N GLU A 208 -12.53 -17.26 -20.72
CA GLU A 208 -13.22 -18.38 -21.35
C GLU A 208 -13.94 -19.18 -20.27
N ASP A 209 -15.25 -19.42 -20.43
CA ASP A 209 -15.97 -20.36 -19.57
C ASP A 209 -15.85 -21.81 -20.08
N VAL A 210 -16.34 -22.76 -19.28
CA VAL A 210 -16.36 -24.19 -19.67
C VAL A 210 -17.29 -24.53 -20.84
N ASN A 211 -18.24 -23.65 -21.19
CA ASN A 211 -19.13 -23.82 -22.33
C ASN A 211 -18.51 -23.28 -23.63
N GLY A 212 -17.44 -22.50 -23.54
CA GLY A 212 -16.76 -21.87 -24.66
C GLY A 212 -17.25 -20.45 -24.97
N ASN A 213 -18.03 -19.82 -24.08
CA ASN A 213 -18.31 -18.39 -24.17
C ASN A 213 -17.03 -17.58 -23.89
N THR A 214 -16.85 -16.45 -24.58
CA THR A 214 -15.60 -15.68 -24.52
C THR A 214 -15.81 -14.17 -24.32
N SER A 215 -14.97 -13.61 -23.44
CA SER A 215 -14.86 -12.18 -23.19
C SER A 215 -13.40 -11.73 -23.34
N GLY A 216 -13.17 -10.57 -23.93
CA GLY A 216 -11.85 -9.98 -24.19
C GLY A 216 -11.76 -8.59 -23.58
N LEU A 217 -10.59 -8.25 -23.04
CA LEU A 217 -10.32 -6.97 -22.40
C LEU A 217 -9.19 -6.27 -23.15
N SER A 218 -9.47 -5.06 -23.62
CA SER A 218 -8.54 -4.21 -24.35
C SER A 218 -8.06 -3.05 -23.49
N TYR A 219 -6.81 -2.66 -23.69
CA TYR A 219 -6.16 -1.58 -22.95
C TYR A 219 -5.61 -0.51 -23.88
N SER A 220 -5.56 0.73 -23.38
CA SER A 220 -4.75 1.79 -23.95
C SER A 220 -3.58 2.08 -23.02
N LYS A 221 -2.40 2.38 -23.59
CA LYS A 221 -1.16 2.63 -22.84
C LYS A 221 -0.75 4.09 -23.03
N ASP A 222 -0.55 4.80 -21.94
CA ASP A 222 -0.08 6.20 -21.92
C ASP A 222 0.90 6.34 -20.76
N ASN A 223 2.09 6.90 -21.02
CA ASN A 223 3.17 7.10 -20.05
C ASN A 223 3.43 5.90 -19.10
N ASN A 224 3.56 4.70 -19.68
CA ASN A 224 3.72 3.44 -18.96
C ASN A 224 2.63 3.17 -17.90
N PHE A 225 1.39 3.59 -18.14
CA PHE A 225 0.22 3.15 -17.38
C PHE A 225 -0.78 2.45 -18.31
N LEU A 226 -1.44 1.39 -17.80
CA LEU A 226 -2.47 0.64 -18.52
C LEU A 226 -3.85 1.13 -18.10
N TYR A 227 -4.60 1.70 -19.03
CA TYR A 227 -6.01 2.03 -18.84
C TYR A 227 -6.85 1.00 -19.58
N LEU A 228 -7.78 0.35 -18.89
CA LEU A 228 -8.81 -0.48 -19.52
C LEU A 228 -9.61 0.43 -20.47
N SER A 229 -9.70 0.05 -21.74
CA SER A 229 -10.39 0.83 -22.78
C SER A 229 -11.68 0.18 -23.26
N GLN A 230 -11.75 -1.15 -23.27
CA GLN A 230 -12.98 -1.88 -23.62
C GLN A 230 -13.01 -3.28 -22.98
N ILE A 231 -14.20 -3.74 -22.60
CA ILE A 231 -14.50 -5.16 -22.40
C ILE A 231 -15.50 -5.57 -23.48
N ALA A 232 -15.13 -6.50 -24.35
CA ALA A 232 -16.02 -7.08 -25.36
C ALA A 232 -16.43 -8.50 -24.93
N TYR A 233 -17.71 -8.84 -25.01
CA TYR A 233 -18.25 -10.11 -24.47
C TYR A 233 -19.40 -10.64 -25.33
N ASN A 234 -20.01 -11.74 -24.88
CA ASN A 234 -21.06 -12.47 -25.60
C ASN A 234 -20.56 -13.11 -26.93
N GLY A 235 -19.26 -13.45 -27.01
CA GLY A 235 -18.66 -14.24 -28.09
C GLY A 235 -18.55 -15.72 -27.73
N HIS A 236 -18.09 -16.56 -28.67
CA HIS A 236 -17.91 -18.00 -28.44
C HIS A 236 -16.74 -18.57 -29.24
N LEU A 237 -16.07 -19.60 -28.72
CA LEU A 237 -15.00 -20.35 -29.38
C LEU A 237 -15.40 -20.99 -30.72
N ASN A 238 -16.70 -21.08 -31.03
CA ASN A 238 -17.24 -21.62 -32.28
C ASN A 238 -17.34 -20.53 -33.39
N GLY A 239 -16.62 -19.41 -33.24
CA GLY A 239 -16.60 -18.32 -34.22
C GLY A 239 -17.69 -17.26 -34.06
N LEU A 240 -18.48 -17.29 -32.98
CA LEU A 240 -19.44 -16.21 -32.71
C LEU A 240 -18.71 -14.96 -32.23
N SER A 241 -18.88 -13.86 -32.96
CA SER A 241 -18.33 -12.55 -32.61
C SER A 241 -18.87 -12.02 -31.28
N GLN A 242 -18.04 -11.28 -30.56
CA GLN A 242 -18.47 -10.51 -29.40
C GLN A 242 -19.41 -9.38 -29.85
N THR A 243 -20.64 -9.41 -29.37
CA THR A 243 -21.71 -8.50 -29.80
C THR A 243 -22.02 -7.42 -28.77
N HIS A 244 -21.46 -7.51 -27.56
CA HIS A 244 -21.72 -6.55 -26.49
C HIS A 244 -20.39 -5.95 -26.04
N THR A 245 -20.36 -4.65 -25.75
CA THR A 245 -19.17 -3.97 -25.24
C THR A 245 -19.47 -3.12 -24.01
N VAL A 246 -18.43 -2.93 -23.19
CA VAL A 246 -18.33 -1.89 -22.17
C VAL A 246 -17.13 -1.04 -22.55
N ASP A 247 -17.36 0.18 -23.00
CA ASP A 247 -16.33 1.12 -23.45
C ASP A 247 -15.99 2.10 -22.33
N PHE A 248 -14.71 2.41 -22.15
CA PHE A 248 -14.21 3.28 -21.08
C PHE A 248 -13.61 4.56 -21.69
N THR A 249 -14.32 5.67 -21.54
CA THR A 249 -13.87 6.98 -22.04
C THR A 249 -13.01 7.68 -20.97
N LEU A 250 -11.86 8.20 -21.38
CA LEU A 250 -10.91 8.87 -20.50
C LEU A 250 -10.85 10.37 -20.79
N GLU A 251 -10.65 11.18 -19.75
CA GLU A 251 -10.29 12.59 -19.84
C GLU A 251 -8.92 12.85 -19.20
N ASN A 252 -8.25 13.94 -19.58
CA ASN A 252 -7.02 14.37 -18.93
C ASN A 252 -7.32 14.84 -17.49
N ARG A 253 -6.41 14.57 -16.56
CA ARG A 253 -6.48 15.08 -15.17
C ARG A 253 -5.46 16.20 -14.95
N THR A 254 -5.70 17.02 -13.93
CA THR A 254 -4.77 18.08 -13.49
C THR A 254 -3.83 17.63 -12.37
N ASP A 255 -4.17 16.56 -11.66
CA ASP A 255 -3.37 15.96 -10.59
C ASP A 255 -2.68 14.67 -11.08
N SER A 256 -1.67 14.80 -11.94
CA SER A 256 -0.92 13.65 -12.43
C SER A 256 -0.25 12.89 -11.28
N ILE A 257 -0.21 11.57 -11.40
CA ILE A 257 0.37 10.67 -10.39
C ILE A 257 1.54 9.96 -11.06
N GLU A 258 2.74 10.07 -10.50
CA GLU A 258 3.91 9.36 -11.00
C GLU A 258 4.39 8.32 -9.98
N ASP A 259 4.70 7.13 -10.45
CA ASP A 259 5.08 5.97 -9.65
C ASP A 259 6.37 5.35 -10.21
N TYR A 260 7.31 5.05 -9.31
CA TYR A 260 8.62 4.48 -9.63
C TYR A 260 8.85 3.08 -9.04
N ARG A 261 7.85 2.48 -8.37
CA ARG A 261 8.01 1.17 -7.68
C ARG A 261 8.37 0.01 -8.63
N PHE A 262 8.23 0.21 -9.93
CA PHE A 262 8.58 -0.75 -10.98
C PHE A 262 10.01 -0.58 -11.51
N GLY A 263 10.76 0.43 -11.06
CA GLY A 263 12.09 0.76 -11.58
C GLY A 263 12.12 1.69 -12.79
N PHE A 264 10.96 2.16 -13.23
CA PHE A 264 10.78 3.18 -14.27
C PHE A 264 9.54 4.02 -13.96
N ALA A 265 9.44 5.22 -14.53
CA ALA A 265 8.29 6.09 -14.35
C ALA A 265 7.03 5.52 -15.00
N SER A 266 5.97 5.37 -14.20
CA SER A 266 4.61 5.02 -14.62
C SER A 266 3.68 6.17 -14.21
N THR A 267 3.06 6.84 -15.18
CA THR A 267 2.36 8.12 -14.95
C THR A 267 0.87 8.02 -15.28
N VAL A 268 0.01 8.28 -14.29
CA VAL A 268 -1.42 8.42 -14.46
C VAL A 268 -1.74 9.87 -14.85
N ASN A 269 -1.83 10.13 -16.16
CA ASN A 269 -2.20 11.44 -16.72
C ASN A 269 -3.69 11.57 -17.10
N LYS A 270 -4.45 10.47 -17.03
CA LYS A 270 -5.87 10.44 -17.38
C LYS A 270 -6.73 9.88 -16.24
N ARG A 271 -8.02 10.19 -16.27
CA ARG A 271 -9.05 9.63 -15.38
C ARG A 271 -10.28 9.21 -16.17
N LEU A 272 -11.04 8.27 -15.62
CA LEU A 272 -12.26 7.72 -16.21
C LEU A 272 -13.36 8.78 -16.23
N GLN A 273 -13.78 9.20 -17.42
CA GLN A 273 -14.84 10.18 -17.61
C GLN A 273 -16.22 9.50 -17.66
N ASN A 274 -16.35 8.41 -18.43
CA ASN A 274 -17.58 7.65 -18.51
C ASN A 274 -17.36 6.19 -18.87
N VAL A 275 -18.34 5.35 -18.54
CA VAL A 275 -18.43 3.93 -18.93
C VAL A 275 -19.69 3.74 -19.75
N ALA A 276 -19.58 3.28 -21.00
CA ALA A 276 -20.70 3.13 -21.93
C ALA A 276 -20.93 1.66 -22.29
N MET A 277 -22.14 1.15 -22.04
CA MET A 277 -22.56 -0.21 -22.34
C MET A 277 -23.30 -0.23 -23.67
N LYS A 278 -22.84 -1.07 -24.60
CA LYS A 278 -23.39 -1.17 -25.96
C LYS A 278 -23.73 -2.60 -26.37
N VAL A 279 -24.73 -2.71 -27.23
CA VAL A 279 -25.14 -3.97 -27.88
C VAL A 279 -25.21 -3.75 -29.37
N SER A 280 -24.46 -4.53 -30.16
CA SER A 280 -24.34 -4.40 -31.62
C SER A 280 -23.88 -3.01 -32.11
N GLY A 281 -23.28 -2.21 -31.22
CA GLY A 281 -22.86 -0.82 -31.46
C GLY A 281 -23.79 0.23 -30.85
N ASP A 282 -25.06 -0.10 -30.58
CA ASP A 282 -26.05 0.81 -30.02
C ASP A 282 -25.88 0.99 -28.51
N LEU A 283 -26.05 2.22 -28.03
CA LEU A 283 -25.96 2.55 -26.61
C LEU A 283 -27.16 1.96 -25.84
N VAL A 284 -26.88 1.26 -24.75
CA VAL A 284 -27.91 0.77 -23.81
C VAL A 284 -27.94 1.60 -22.54
N ARG A 285 -26.76 2.00 -22.05
CA ARG A 285 -26.59 2.80 -20.82
C ARG A 285 -25.20 3.45 -20.80
N ARG A 286 -25.08 4.63 -20.19
CA ARG A 286 -23.78 5.24 -19.85
C ARG A 286 -23.74 5.64 -18.39
N TYR A 287 -22.58 5.56 -17.74
CA TYR A 287 -22.34 6.09 -16.40
C TYR A 287 -21.32 7.22 -16.53
N ASP A 288 -21.73 8.45 -16.22
CA ASP A 288 -20.88 9.64 -16.28
C ASP A 288 -20.32 9.96 -14.89
N LEU A 289 -19.00 10.14 -14.82
CA LEU A 289 -18.25 10.40 -13.60
C LEU A 289 -17.85 11.89 -13.58
N ALA A 290 -18.29 12.64 -12.57
CA ALA A 290 -17.90 14.03 -12.38
C ALA A 290 -16.94 14.15 -11.18
N TYR A 291 -15.91 14.98 -11.32
CA TYR A 291 -14.87 15.16 -10.30
C TYR A 291 -14.79 16.59 -9.79
N THR A 292 -14.24 16.76 -8.58
CA THR A 292 -13.90 18.05 -7.99
C THR A 292 -12.49 17.96 -7.40
N PRO A 293 -11.62 18.97 -7.58
CA PRO A 293 -10.32 18.98 -6.93
C PRO A 293 -10.48 19.15 -5.41
N SER A 294 -9.77 18.35 -4.63
CA SER A 294 -9.69 18.47 -3.17
C SER A 294 -9.14 19.85 -2.77
N ASN A 295 -9.84 20.59 -1.91
CA ASN A 295 -9.39 21.92 -1.45
C ASN A 295 -8.00 21.93 -0.78
N SER A 296 -7.57 20.80 -0.19
CA SER A 296 -6.30 20.70 0.56
C SER A 296 -5.14 20.07 -0.23
N THR A 297 -5.43 19.35 -1.31
CA THR A 297 -4.40 18.58 -2.06
C THR A 297 -4.49 18.70 -3.58
N SER A 298 -5.50 19.40 -4.10
CA SER A 298 -5.88 19.48 -5.53
C SER A 298 -6.14 18.13 -6.22
N ARG A 299 -6.15 17.01 -5.49
CA ARG A 299 -6.38 15.67 -6.02
C ARG A 299 -7.82 15.49 -6.49
N SER A 300 -8.03 14.71 -7.54
CA SER A 300 -9.34 14.41 -8.12
C SER A 300 -10.20 13.57 -7.16
N LEU A 301 -11.24 14.18 -6.59
CA LEU A 301 -12.28 13.52 -5.80
C LEU A 301 -13.48 13.22 -6.71
N LEU A 302 -14.01 11.98 -6.68
CA LEU A 302 -15.21 11.63 -7.45
C LEU A 302 -16.44 12.25 -6.78
N ARG A 303 -17.02 13.27 -7.40
CA ARG A 303 -18.14 14.06 -6.85
C ARG A 303 -19.49 13.41 -7.12
N SER A 304 -19.66 12.79 -8.28
CA SER A 304 -20.90 12.07 -8.60
C SER A 304 -20.74 11.02 -9.68
N VAL A 305 -21.66 10.05 -9.66
CA VAL A 305 -21.92 9.12 -10.78
C VAL A 305 -23.37 9.28 -11.23
N THR A 306 -23.56 9.59 -12.51
CA THR A 306 -24.87 9.81 -13.13
C THR A 306 -25.15 8.71 -14.14
N THR A 307 -26.31 8.04 -14.05
CA THR A 307 -26.71 7.05 -15.06
C THR A 307 -27.48 7.74 -16.18
N ILE A 308 -27.07 7.50 -17.42
CA ILE A 308 -27.67 8.03 -18.65
C ILE A 308 -28.29 6.89 -19.46
N GLY A 309 -29.44 7.16 -20.08
CA GLY A 309 -30.19 6.24 -20.92
C GLY A 309 -29.55 5.89 -22.26
N ASN A 310 -30.26 5.07 -23.03
CA ASN A 310 -29.89 4.65 -24.39
C ASN A 310 -29.92 5.80 -25.41
N ASP A 311 -30.70 6.84 -25.14
CA ASP A 311 -30.72 8.10 -25.91
C ASP A 311 -29.43 8.93 -25.76
N GLY A 312 -28.56 8.57 -24.80
CA GLY A 312 -27.32 9.28 -24.50
C GLY A 312 -27.50 10.62 -23.80
N SER A 313 -28.73 10.99 -23.40
CA SER A 313 -29.08 12.32 -22.86
C SER A 313 -29.94 12.28 -21.59
N THR A 314 -30.88 11.35 -21.47
CA THR A 314 -31.80 11.25 -20.34
C THR A 314 -31.07 10.72 -19.12
N ALA A 315 -31.03 11.51 -18.03
CA ALA A 315 -30.30 11.19 -16.82
C ALA A 315 -31.22 10.75 -15.67
N LEU A 316 -30.82 9.70 -14.94
CA LEU A 316 -31.32 9.44 -13.59
C LEU A 316 -30.66 10.40 -12.57
N PRO A 317 -31.28 10.64 -11.40
CA PRO A 317 -30.67 11.45 -10.34
C PRO A 317 -29.25 10.95 -9.99
N PRO A 318 -28.26 11.85 -9.88
CA PRO A 318 -26.88 11.46 -9.61
C PRO A 318 -26.71 10.91 -8.20
N THR A 319 -25.92 9.83 -8.05
CA THR A 319 -25.35 9.48 -6.75
C THR A 319 -24.20 10.44 -6.48
N THR A 320 -24.21 11.13 -5.34
CA THR A 320 -23.23 12.20 -5.03
C THR A 320 -22.42 11.87 -3.77
N PHE A 321 -21.19 12.40 -3.71
CA PHE A 321 -20.23 12.13 -2.63
C PHE A 321 -19.65 13.44 -2.06
N THR A 322 -19.28 13.40 -0.79
CA THR A 322 -18.59 14.48 -0.05
C THR A 322 -17.40 13.91 0.69
N TYR A 323 -16.39 14.74 0.94
CA TYR A 323 -15.14 14.34 1.58
C TYR A 323 -14.79 15.30 2.72
N SER A 324 -14.11 14.79 3.76
CA SER A 324 -13.83 15.55 4.99
C SER A 324 -13.04 16.84 4.75
N ALA A 325 -12.10 16.85 3.81
CA ALA A 325 -11.28 18.01 3.48
C ALA A 325 -12.06 19.19 2.88
N ASP A 326 -13.26 18.96 2.31
CA ASP A 326 -14.11 20.04 1.77
C ASP A 326 -14.88 20.77 2.89
N SER A 327 -14.87 20.23 4.12
CA SER A 327 -15.55 20.81 5.28
C SER A 327 -14.66 21.72 6.13
N VAL A 328 -13.34 21.70 5.90
CA VAL A 328 -12.40 22.59 6.59
C VAL A 328 -12.48 23.97 5.94
N THR A 329 -13.30 24.85 6.52
CA THR A 329 -13.14 26.28 6.31
C THR A 329 -11.69 26.61 6.64
N ALA A 330 -11.01 27.37 5.76
CA ALA A 330 -9.62 27.73 5.96
C ALA A 330 -9.46 28.73 7.12
N GLN A 331 -9.64 28.24 8.36
CA GLN A 331 -8.96 28.82 9.51
C GLN A 331 -7.48 28.85 9.12
N ALA A 332 -6.92 30.05 9.03
CA ALA A 332 -5.52 30.22 8.68
C ALA A 332 -4.69 29.34 9.62
N LYS A 333 -3.78 28.53 9.07
CA LYS A 333 -2.84 27.72 9.85
C LYS A 333 -1.92 28.65 10.61
N GLN A 334 -2.37 29.10 11.77
CA GLN A 334 -1.67 29.99 12.67
C GLN A 334 -1.01 29.17 13.76
N TRP A 335 0.16 29.59 14.17
CA TRP A 335 0.80 29.05 15.36
C TRP A 335 -0.06 29.38 16.58
N GLN A 336 -0.53 28.36 17.28
CA GLN A 336 -1.25 28.47 18.53
C GLN A 336 -0.41 27.82 19.62
N GLU A 337 -0.21 28.52 20.74
CA GLU A 337 0.36 27.90 21.94
C GLU A 337 -0.68 26.93 22.52
N SER A 338 -0.35 25.65 22.57
CA SER A 338 -1.18 24.68 23.30
C SER A 338 -0.73 24.60 24.75
N LEU A 339 -1.61 24.98 25.66
CA LEU A 339 -1.40 24.81 27.10
C LEU A 339 -1.55 23.34 27.57
N GLU A 340 -2.28 22.51 26.83
CA GLU A 340 -2.41 21.06 27.09
C GLU A 340 -1.07 20.34 26.88
N TRP A 341 -0.54 20.39 25.65
CA TRP A 341 0.81 19.91 25.32
C TRP A 341 1.96 20.63 26.05
N LYS A 342 1.68 21.70 26.80
CA LYS A 342 2.63 22.38 27.68
C LYS A 342 2.82 21.60 28.99
N GLU A 343 1.75 21.05 29.55
CA GLU A 343 1.86 20.34 30.83
C GLU A 343 2.65 19.03 30.66
N GLY A 344 3.64 18.81 31.54
CA GLY A 344 4.54 17.64 31.48
C GLY A 344 5.77 17.76 30.56
N MET A 345 5.87 18.76 29.67
CA MET A 345 7.11 18.99 28.91
C MET A 345 8.22 19.61 29.78
N PRO A 346 9.50 19.22 29.59
CA PRO A 346 10.63 19.96 30.15
C PRO A 346 10.86 21.26 29.35
N PHE A 347 10.56 22.43 29.91
CA PHE A 347 10.62 23.75 29.24
C PHE A 347 12.00 24.27 28.83
N ASN A 348 13.01 23.43 28.88
CA ASN A 348 14.41 23.81 28.86
C ASN A 348 15.13 23.30 27.59
N TRP A 349 14.43 23.28 26.46
CA TRP A 349 14.92 22.78 25.17
C TRP A 349 16.19 23.48 24.69
N ILE A 350 16.29 24.78 25.01
CA ILE A 350 17.46 25.61 24.79
C ILE A 350 17.94 26.13 26.14
N TYR A 351 19.25 26.15 26.38
CA TYR A 351 19.84 26.99 27.43
C TYR A 351 20.28 28.31 26.81
N SER A 352 19.92 29.43 27.44
CA SER A 352 20.39 30.74 27.03
C SER A 352 20.83 31.61 28.21
N ASN A 353 21.94 32.30 28.00
CA ASN A 353 22.40 33.42 28.82
C ASN A 353 22.75 34.60 27.88
N ASN A 354 23.18 35.75 28.41
CA ASN A 354 23.31 37.01 27.68
C ASN A 354 24.26 37.02 26.45
N SER A 355 24.83 35.91 26.03
CA SER A 355 25.61 35.81 24.77
C SER A 355 25.51 34.46 24.05
N LYS A 356 24.72 33.48 24.53
CA LYS A 356 24.76 32.10 24.01
C LYS A 356 23.37 31.45 23.98
N CYS A 357 23.14 30.59 22.99
CA CYS A 357 22.01 29.65 22.90
C CYS A 357 22.56 28.24 22.63
N GLN A 358 22.11 27.22 23.35
CA GLN A 358 22.66 25.86 23.31
C GLN A 358 21.52 24.81 23.20
N ASP A 359 21.67 23.83 22.30
CA ASP A 359 20.75 22.68 22.13
C ASP A 359 20.92 21.69 23.31
N ARG A 360 19.85 21.47 24.08
CA ARG A 360 19.84 20.50 25.19
C ARG A 360 19.57 19.04 24.76
N GLY A 361 19.73 18.74 23.47
CA GLY A 361 19.72 17.38 22.92
C GLY A 361 18.32 16.80 22.77
N PHE A 362 17.32 17.64 22.48
CA PHE A 362 15.93 17.21 22.28
C PHE A 362 15.63 16.86 20.81
N ARG A 363 15.01 15.71 20.56
CA ARG A 363 14.51 15.27 19.25
C ARG A 363 13.11 14.69 19.39
N PHE A 364 12.37 14.67 18.30
CA PHE A 364 11.05 14.04 18.20
C PHE A 364 11.17 12.72 17.44
N GLY A 365 10.37 11.73 17.82
CA GLY A 365 10.26 10.45 17.11
C GLY A 365 9.36 9.51 17.89
N ASP A 366 8.53 8.71 17.20
CA ASP A 366 7.80 7.61 17.83
C ASP A 366 8.81 6.51 18.19
N VAL A 367 9.12 6.35 19.48
CA VAL A 367 10.12 5.36 19.94
C VAL A 367 9.50 4.06 20.43
N ASN A 368 8.18 4.02 20.63
CA ASN A 368 7.49 2.85 21.18
C ASN A 368 6.65 2.09 20.13
N GLY A 369 6.36 2.70 18.98
CA GLY A 369 5.58 2.17 17.86
C GLY A 369 4.06 2.34 18.00
N ASP A 370 3.57 3.28 18.82
CA ASP A 370 2.13 3.50 19.05
C ASP A 370 1.45 4.45 18.05
N GLY A 371 2.23 5.08 17.16
CA GLY A 371 1.77 6.03 16.14
C GLY A 371 1.69 7.47 16.62
N LEU A 372 2.08 7.76 17.87
CA LEU A 372 2.22 9.11 18.41
C LEU A 372 3.69 9.50 18.48
N THR A 373 3.99 10.77 18.19
CA THR A 373 5.38 11.25 18.22
C THR A 373 5.82 11.53 19.65
N ASP A 374 6.82 10.78 20.15
CA ASP A 374 7.44 10.97 21.46
C ASP A 374 8.52 12.07 21.46
N VAL A 375 8.98 12.45 22.65
CA VAL A 375 10.14 13.35 22.85
C VAL A 375 11.29 12.60 23.50
N VAL A 376 12.46 12.65 22.85
CA VAL A 376 13.72 12.09 23.36
C VAL A 376 14.68 13.23 23.69
N GLN A 377 15.26 13.19 24.89
CA GLN A 377 16.38 14.03 25.28
C GLN A 377 17.61 13.15 25.53
N SER A 378 18.75 13.50 24.92
CA SER A 378 20.05 12.92 25.26
C SER A 378 21.17 13.94 25.16
N ALA A 379 21.78 14.27 26.28
CA ALA A 379 22.71 15.38 26.40
C ALA A 379 23.79 15.05 27.46
N ARG A 380 25.04 15.43 27.21
CA ARG A 380 26.21 15.13 28.06
C ARG A 380 26.92 16.41 28.52
N ASP A 381 26.88 16.65 29.83
CA ASP A 381 27.88 17.45 30.55
C ASP A 381 29.08 16.55 30.91
N ASP A 382 30.30 17.09 30.78
CA ASP A 382 31.61 16.48 31.06
C ASP A 382 32.07 15.23 30.26
N GLY A 383 33.39 15.01 30.25
CA GLY A 383 34.16 14.00 29.52
C GLY A 383 33.79 12.51 29.65
N SER A 384 32.67 12.13 30.29
CA SER A 384 32.22 10.73 30.40
C SER A 384 31.10 10.38 29.39
N PHE A 385 31.14 9.19 28.76
CA PHE A 385 30.12 8.79 27.77
C PHE A 385 28.82 8.20 28.37
N LEU A 386 28.80 7.88 29.67
CA LEU A 386 27.81 6.95 30.24
C LEU A 386 27.24 7.28 31.62
N GLU A 387 27.71 8.30 32.35
CA GLU A 387 27.32 8.47 33.77
C GLU A 387 26.75 9.86 34.17
N ASN A 388 27.15 10.98 33.54
CA ASN A 388 26.72 12.34 33.96
C ASN A 388 25.73 13.07 33.00
N GLY A 389 25.15 12.39 32.01
CA GLY A 389 24.27 13.00 31.00
C GLY A 389 22.76 13.01 31.33
N TRP A 390 22.03 14.00 30.80
CA TRP A 390 20.57 13.95 30.73
C TRP A 390 20.13 12.90 29.71
N GLN A 391 19.42 11.86 30.17
CA GLN A 391 18.75 10.90 29.31
C GLN A 391 17.28 10.81 29.74
N ASN A 392 16.37 11.31 28.90
CA ASN A 392 14.94 11.34 29.20
C ASN A 392 14.15 10.97 27.94
N VAL A 393 13.18 10.06 28.07
CA VAL A 393 12.14 9.84 27.06
C VAL A 393 10.81 10.21 27.68
N TYR A 394 10.01 11.00 26.97
CA TYR A 394 8.66 11.38 27.32
C TYR A 394 7.72 10.81 26.26
N LEU A 395 6.96 9.80 26.64
CA LEU A 395 5.98 9.16 25.78
C LEU A 395 4.77 10.08 25.60
N ASN A 396 4.25 10.10 24.39
CA ASN A 396 3.05 10.82 24.03
C ASN A 396 1.81 10.00 24.43
N THR A 397 0.88 10.62 25.16
CA THR A 397 -0.34 9.95 25.65
C THR A 397 -1.60 10.36 24.90
N GLY A 398 -1.45 11.12 23.81
CA GLY A 398 -2.56 11.75 23.06
C GLY A 398 -3.17 12.97 23.76
N SER A 399 -2.81 13.25 25.02
CA SER A 399 -3.31 14.37 25.84
C SER A 399 -2.20 15.05 26.67
N GLY A 400 -0.93 14.79 26.33
CA GLY A 400 0.24 15.27 27.09
C GLY A 400 1.35 14.24 27.15
N TRP A 401 2.31 14.45 28.06
CA TRP A 401 3.60 13.76 28.08
C TRP A 401 3.86 13.01 29.39
N GLN A 402 4.31 11.76 29.31
CA GLN A 402 4.72 10.96 30.46
C GLN A 402 6.18 10.52 30.33
N ARG A 403 7.04 10.90 31.29
CA ARG A 403 8.43 10.43 31.31
C ARG A 403 8.50 8.92 31.58
N ASP A 404 9.13 8.16 30.68
CA ASP A 404 9.37 6.73 30.83
C ASP A 404 10.85 6.45 31.22
N PRO A 405 11.12 5.97 32.45
CA PRO A 405 12.49 5.68 32.90
C PRO A 405 13.14 4.45 32.24
N ALA A 406 12.38 3.54 31.65
CA ALA A 406 12.88 2.35 30.96
C ALA A 406 13.34 2.68 29.54
N TRP A 407 12.57 3.49 28.80
CA TRP A 407 12.97 4.06 27.52
C TRP A 407 14.10 5.07 27.65
N SER A 408 14.09 5.91 28.70
CA SER A 408 15.19 6.82 29.01
C SER A 408 16.56 6.12 29.07
N LYS A 409 16.63 4.88 29.58
CA LYS A 409 17.86 4.08 29.68
C LYS A 409 18.29 3.38 28.37
N LYS A 410 17.47 3.46 27.31
CA LYS A 410 17.73 2.82 26.00
C LYS A 410 18.26 3.79 24.94
N VAL A 411 18.34 5.09 25.24
CA VAL A 411 18.79 6.08 24.24
C VAL A 411 20.26 5.80 23.88
N PRO A 412 20.62 5.55 22.60
CA PRO A 412 21.89 4.89 22.28
C PRO A 412 23.16 5.70 22.58
N VAL A 413 23.11 7.02 22.35
CA VAL A 413 24.23 7.96 22.52
C VAL A 413 23.70 9.37 22.81
N PRO A 414 24.51 10.28 23.40
CA PRO A 414 24.16 11.70 23.52
C PRO A 414 23.91 12.35 22.15
N LEU A 415 22.77 13.02 22.00
CA LEU A 415 22.39 13.80 20.81
C LEU A 415 23.15 15.13 20.75
N THR A 416 23.56 15.66 21.90
CA THR A 416 24.48 16.79 22.06
C THR A 416 25.50 16.53 23.17
N HIS A 417 26.66 17.18 23.11
CA HIS A 417 27.73 17.06 24.10
C HIS A 417 28.53 18.36 24.27
N ILE A 418 29.17 18.51 25.43
CA ILE A 418 30.28 19.44 25.64
C ILE A 418 31.62 18.71 25.42
N GLU A 419 32.62 19.40 24.86
CA GLU A 419 34.04 19.00 24.86
C GLU A 419 34.77 19.74 25.98
N ASP A 420 35.70 19.09 26.68
CA ASP A 420 36.20 19.56 28.00
C ASP A 420 36.86 20.96 28.02
N ASP A 421 37.30 21.47 26.86
CA ASP A 421 37.88 22.82 26.67
C ASP A 421 36.92 23.84 26.01
N ASP A 422 35.77 23.41 25.48
CA ASP A 422 34.83 24.24 24.70
C ASP A 422 33.55 24.54 25.48
N GLU A 423 33.28 25.82 25.76
CA GLU A 423 32.11 26.28 26.53
C GLU A 423 30.77 26.25 25.72
N TYR A 424 30.63 25.28 24.82
CA TYR A 424 29.55 25.16 23.84
C TYR A 424 29.09 23.71 23.65
N TRP A 425 27.77 23.51 23.69
CA TRP A 425 27.12 22.25 23.32
C TRP A 425 27.15 22.06 21.80
N LYS A 426 27.81 21.00 21.34
CA LYS A 426 27.88 20.59 19.94
C LYS A 426 26.84 19.51 19.66
N PRO A 427 26.13 19.56 18.51
CA PRO A 427 25.28 18.46 18.08
C PRO A 427 26.16 17.25 17.71
N SER A 428 25.87 16.09 18.28
CA SER A 428 26.57 14.83 17.99
C SER A 428 26.18 14.23 16.63
N GLY A 429 25.35 14.91 15.83
CA GLY A 429 24.86 14.41 14.54
C GLY A 429 23.89 13.22 14.65
N GLY A 430 23.22 13.07 15.79
CA GLY A 430 22.21 12.02 16.02
C GLY A 430 20.79 12.52 15.76
N ASP A 431 19.95 11.66 15.16
CA ASP A 431 18.56 11.96 14.86
C ASP A 431 17.68 10.69 14.75
N PHE A 432 16.36 10.88 14.69
CA PHE A 432 15.36 9.81 14.52
C PHE A 432 14.61 9.96 13.19
N ILE A 433 14.53 8.87 12.43
CA ILE A 433 13.79 8.80 11.15
C ILE A 433 13.45 7.34 10.84
N ASP A 434 12.27 7.04 10.28
CA ASP A 434 12.05 5.73 9.66
C ASP A 434 12.91 5.64 8.38
N LEU A 435 14.07 5.00 8.48
CA LEU A 435 15.03 4.87 7.38
C LEU A 435 14.75 3.63 6.52
N ASN A 436 14.07 2.63 7.08
CA ASN A 436 13.92 1.32 6.47
C ASN A 436 12.51 1.05 5.91
N GLY A 437 11.53 1.87 6.29
CA GLY A 437 10.13 1.83 5.82
C GLY A 437 9.24 0.85 6.59
N ASP A 438 9.62 0.46 7.81
CA ASP A 438 8.83 -0.46 8.66
C ASP A 438 7.78 0.25 9.52
N GLY A 439 7.76 1.59 9.52
CA GLY A 439 6.86 2.41 10.32
C GLY A 439 7.34 2.69 11.75
N LEU A 440 8.57 2.30 12.11
CA LEU A 440 9.21 2.61 13.39
C LEU A 440 10.34 3.63 13.19
N SER A 441 10.65 4.43 14.22
CA SER A 441 11.78 5.36 14.15
C SER A 441 13.12 4.62 14.26
N ASP A 442 13.93 4.58 13.20
CA ASP A 442 15.35 4.21 13.29
C ASP A 442 16.17 5.34 13.92
N PHE A 443 17.26 4.99 14.61
CA PHE A 443 18.23 5.95 15.13
C PHE A 443 19.46 6.05 14.22
N ILE A 444 19.74 7.25 13.70
CA ILE A 444 20.89 7.52 12.84
C ILE A 444 21.95 8.34 13.59
N LEU A 445 23.23 8.10 13.30
CA LEU A 445 24.35 8.92 13.78
C LEU A 445 25.32 9.24 12.63
N ALA A 446 25.63 10.52 12.46
CA ALA A 446 26.61 11.02 11.51
C ALA A 446 27.71 11.82 12.24
N ILE A 447 28.87 11.20 12.42
CA ILE A 447 30.04 11.82 13.09
C ILE A 447 31.29 11.75 12.20
N ASN A 448 32.06 12.84 12.18
CA ASN A 448 33.37 12.86 11.54
C ASN A 448 34.40 12.20 12.48
N SER A 449 35.03 11.11 12.03
CA SER A 449 35.95 10.34 12.86
C SER A 449 37.34 10.97 12.95
N LEU A 450 37.60 11.67 14.06
CA LEU A 450 38.96 11.93 14.57
C LEU A 450 39.01 11.61 16.07
N GLY A 451 39.23 10.33 16.41
CA GLY A 451 39.37 9.83 17.78
C GLY A 451 38.05 9.73 18.56
N GLY A 452 37.60 8.51 18.89
CA GLY A 452 36.48 8.31 19.83
C GLY A 452 35.61 7.07 19.59
N LEU A 453 35.53 6.55 18.35
CA LEU A 453 34.68 5.37 18.08
C LEU A 453 35.22 4.04 18.66
N ASN A 454 36.42 4.05 19.24
CA ASN A 454 37.03 2.89 19.90
C ASN A 454 36.62 2.77 21.38
N ASP A 455 36.06 3.83 21.97
CA ASP A 455 35.69 3.90 23.40
C ASP A 455 34.20 3.64 23.67
N LEU A 456 33.46 3.14 22.67
CA LEU A 456 32.12 2.59 22.88
C LEU A 456 32.26 1.14 23.39
N PRO A 457 32.02 0.84 24.68
CA PRO A 457 32.11 -0.53 25.17
C PRO A 457 31.01 -1.39 24.51
N PRO A 458 31.35 -2.55 23.93
CA PRO A 458 30.36 -3.46 23.36
C PRO A 458 29.53 -4.08 24.50
N ARG A 459 28.34 -3.52 24.77
CA ARG A 459 27.41 -4.14 25.73
C ARG A 459 26.85 -5.45 25.16
N ASN A 460 27.31 -6.54 25.76
CA ASN A 460 26.91 -7.94 25.56
C ASN A 460 27.16 -8.57 24.18
N LYS A 461 28.35 -9.18 24.06
CA LYS A 461 28.44 -10.58 23.63
C LYS A 461 29.13 -11.41 24.72
N SER A 462 28.40 -12.32 25.33
CA SER A 462 28.95 -13.36 26.21
C SER A 462 29.70 -14.41 25.37
N GLY A 463 31.01 -14.54 25.57
CA GLY A 463 31.83 -15.54 24.89
C GLY A 463 33.33 -15.31 25.08
N SER A 464 33.96 -16.16 25.89
CA SER A 464 35.38 -16.05 26.26
C SER A 464 36.33 -16.76 25.29
N THR A 465 37.44 -16.11 24.92
CA THR A 465 38.81 -16.69 24.81
C THR A 465 39.83 -15.58 24.46
N PRO A 466 41.07 -15.60 24.99
CA PRO A 466 42.10 -14.61 24.68
C PRO A 466 43.02 -15.04 23.51
N ALA A 467 43.66 -14.06 22.86
CA ALA A 467 44.76 -14.26 21.90
C ALA A 467 46.00 -13.43 22.31
N PRO A 468 47.23 -13.86 21.99
CA PRO A 468 48.47 -13.31 22.57
C PRO A 468 49.05 -12.11 21.80
N ALA A 469 50.00 -11.41 22.45
CA ALA A 469 50.68 -10.21 21.95
C ALA A 469 51.90 -10.51 21.06
N GLY A 470 52.31 -9.54 20.22
CA GLY A 470 53.63 -9.58 19.58
C GLY A 470 53.94 -8.49 18.53
N SER A 471 55.04 -7.75 18.78
CA SER A 471 55.89 -6.99 17.84
C SER A 471 55.52 -5.56 17.40
N ALA A 472 56.55 -4.72 17.28
CA ALA A 472 56.51 -3.28 16.96
C ALA A 472 57.60 -2.88 15.93
N ILE A 473 57.72 -1.55 15.69
CA ILE A 473 58.81 -0.78 15.03
C ILE A 473 58.72 -0.72 13.47
N PRO A 474 59.04 0.40 12.75
CA PRO A 474 59.50 1.76 13.16
C PRO A 474 58.57 2.95 12.70
N HIS A 475 59.09 4.18 12.74
CA HIS A 475 58.46 5.46 12.32
C HIS A 475 58.60 5.83 10.82
N GLY A 476 57.67 6.66 10.31
CA GLY A 476 57.77 7.41 9.05
C GLY A 476 57.07 8.78 9.14
N ARG A 477 57.58 9.79 8.41
CA ARG A 477 57.13 11.21 8.43
C ARG A 477 55.75 11.40 7.75
N PRO A 478 54.84 12.24 8.25
CA PRO A 478 53.47 12.31 7.73
C PRO A 478 53.36 13.08 6.40
N PRO A 479 52.50 12.62 5.45
CA PRO A 479 52.00 13.43 4.35
C PRO A 479 50.78 14.29 4.76
N SER A 480 50.50 15.32 3.97
CA SER A 480 49.44 16.32 4.18
C SER A 480 48.03 15.72 4.31
N PRO A 481 47.09 16.37 5.04
CA PRO A 481 45.77 15.82 5.31
C PRO A 481 44.92 15.70 4.04
N SER A 482 44.57 14.46 3.68
CA SER A 482 43.51 14.19 2.72
C SER A 482 42.16 14.31 3.40
N ILE A 483 41.23 15.03 2.77
CA ILE A 483 39.84 15.12 3.24
C ILE A 483 39.21 13.73 3.10
N SER A 484 38.96 13.07 4.23
CA SER A 484 38.23 11.80 4.24
C SER A 484 36.73 12.05 4.11
N PRO A 485 36.00 11.27 3.30
CA PRO A 485 34.55 11.40 3.20
C PRO A 485 33.87 10.96 4.50
N SER A 486 32.96 11.79 5.01
CA SER A 486 32.13 11.49 6.18
C SER A 486 31.36 10.19 5.97
N ARG A 487 31.47 9.25 6.93
CA ARG A 487 30.78 7.96 6.88
C ARG A 487 29.56 7.99 7.79
N MET A 488 28.36 8.01 7.21
CA MET A 488 27.12 7.73 7.94
C MET A 488 27.14 6.26 8.42
N LYS A 489 26.75 6.01 9.67
CA LYS A 489 26.74 4.66 10.26
C LYS A 489 25.46 4.44 11.06
N VAL A 490 24.68 3.44 10.68
CA VAL A 490 23.56 2.94 11.50
C VAL A 490 24.15 2.18 12.69
N ILE A 491 23.77 2.57 13.91
CA ILE A 491 24.34 2.02 15.16
C ILE A 491 23.37 1.06 15.86
N ALA A 492 22.07 1.29 15.73
CA ALA A 492 21.02 0.40 16.23
C ALA A 492 19.86 0.33 15.22
N LYS A 493 19.22 -0.83 15.15
CA LYS A 493 17.87 -1.00 14.61
C LYS A 493 16.96 -1.37 15.76
N MET A 494 15.73 -0.85 15.79
CA MET A 494 14.75 -1.33 16.76
C MET A 494 14.34 -2.77 16.39
N PRO A 495 14.39 -3.74 17.32
CA PRO A 495 13.85 -5.06 17.05
C PRO A 495 12.33 -4.98 16.99
N ALA A 496 11.72 -5.61 15.98
CA ALA A 496 10.27 -5.73 15.90
C ALA A 496 9.69 -6.29 17.21
N PHE A 497 8.65 -5.63 17.73
CA PHE A 497 8.03 -6.03 18.99
C PHE A 497 7.36 -7.40 18.80
N ALA A 498 7.99 -8.45 19.35
CA ALA A 498 7.29 -9.68 19.65
C ALA A 498 6.31 -9.36 20.79
N GLY A 499 5.06 -9.08 20.44
CA GLY A 499 3.96 -9.05 21.42
C GLY A 499 3.94 -10.35 22.24
N PRO A 500 3.32 -10.34 23.43
CA PRO A 500 3.29 -11.53 24.27
C PRO A 500 2.75 -12.71 23.47
N LYS A 501 3.60 -13.72 23.23
CA LYS A 501 3.14 -14.99 22.68
C LYS A 501 2.00 -15.45 23.57
N SER A 502 0.82 -15.66 22.98
CA SER A 502 -0.25 -16.36 23.69
C SER A 502 0.34 -17.66 24.23
N MET A 503 0.25 -17.85 25.55
CA MET A 503 0.54 -19.16 26.11
C MET A 503 -0.44 -20.11 25.47
N ALA A 504 0.08 -21.05 24.69
CA ALA A 504 -0.71 -22.21 24.30
C ALA A 504 -1.19 -22.85 25.61
N MET A 505 -2.49 -23.16 25.68
CA MET A 505 -2.99 -24.05 26.72
C MET A 505 -2.39 -25.43 26.44
N ASP A 506 -1.27 -25.72 27.08
CA ASP A 506 -0.80 -27.09 27.22
C ASP A 506 -1.85 -27.90 27.99
N SER A 507 -2.07 -29.11 27.49
CA SER A 507 -3.01 -30.11 27.95
C SER A 507 -3.14 -30.24 29.46
N LEU A 508 -4.39 -30.27 29.94
CA LEU A 508 -4.79 -31.09 31.09
C LEU A 508 -5.78 -32.16 30.60
N ILE A 509 -5.65 -33.34 31.20
CA ILE A 509 -6.30 -34.62 30.84
C ILE A 509 -7.80 -34.59 31.18
#